data_AF-A0A0N8PSU5-F1
#
_entry.id   AF-A0A0N8PSU5-F1
#
_cell.length_a   1.000
_cell.length_b   1.000
_cell.length_c   1.000
_cell.angle_alpha   90.00
_cell.angle_beta   90.00
_cell.angle_gamma   90.00
#
_symmetry.space_group_name_H-M   'P 1'
#
loop_
_entity.id
_entity.type
_entity.pdbx_description
1 polymer ?
#
loop_
_entity_poly.entity_id
_entity_poly.type
_entity_poly.pdbx_seq_one_letter_code
_entity_poly.pdbx_strand_id
1 'polypeptide(L)'
;MTIEQTAIPATTRNVVHIKALQDASRNLQVIARDATHGRYLVESGRDSGQHYEVALYPGELAGHCTCRWAQYGGINCKHVLAALRVAYAGQGALSFWPTQDAARRQHRQVLPGERLFAALRPRRS
;
A
#
# COMPACT_ATOMS: atom_id res chain seq x y z
N MET A 1 -25.48 -21.11 19.68
CA MET A 1 -24.01 -21.21 19.58
C MET A 1 -23.51 -19.83 19.16
N THR A 2 -23.05 -19.05 20.13
CA THR A 2 -22.61 -17.66 19.90
C THR A 2 -21.14 -17.72 19.55
N ILE A 3 -20.79 -17.33 18.33
CA ILE A 3 -19.39 -17.29 17.90
C ILE A 3 -18.78 -16.07 18.57
N GLU A 4 -17.98 -16.29 19.62
CA GLU A 4 -17.14 -15.25 20.20
C GLU A 4 -16.16 -14.79 19.13
N GLN A 5 -16.41 -13.61 18.57
CA GLN A 5 -15.42 -12.90 17.77
C GLN A 5 -14.31 -12.47 18.73
N THR A 6 -13.27 -13.29 18.83
CA THR A 6 -12.01 -12.92 19.47
C THR A 6 -11.46 -11.70 18.73
N ALA A 7 -11.70 -10.51 19.29
CA ALA A 7 -11.12 -9.27 18.79
C ALA A 7 -9.60 -9.40 18.94
N ILE A 8 -8.91 -9.65 17.82
CA ILE A 8 -7.45 -9.58 17.76
C ILE A 8 -7.06 -8.17 18.22
N PRO A 9 -6.22 -8.01 19.25
CA PRO A 9 -5.83 -6.69 19.73
C PRO A 9 -5.24 -5.91 18.55
N ALA A 10 -5.77 -4.72 18.29
CA ALA A 10 -5.30 -3.85 17.23
C ALA A 10 -3.86 -3.41 17.55
N THR A 11 -2.87 -4.17 17.06
CA THR A 11 -1.47 -3.82 17.17
C THR A 11 -1.29 -2.41 16.61
N THR A 12 -0.67 -1.51 17.37
CA THR A 12 -0.47 -0.11 16.95
C THR A 12 0.29 -0.08 15.61
N ARG A 13 -0.45 0.20 14.54
CA ARG A 13 0.01 0.13 13.15
C ARG A 13 0.99 1.23 12.82
N ASN A 14 2.29 0.99 12.87
CA ASN A 14 3.29 2.05 12.66
C ASN A 14 3.68 2.18 11.18
N VAL A 15 3.66 3.41 10.65
CA VAL A 15 4.30 3.78 9.37
C VAL A 15 5.60 4.49 9.71
N VAL A 16 6.72 4.04 9.14
CA VAL A 16 8.01 4.74 9.26
C VAL A 16 8.60 4.98 7.88
N HIS A 17 9.22 6.14 7.71
CA HIS A 17 10.01 6.51 6.53
C HIS A 17 9.26 6.33 5.19
N ILE A 18 8.02 6.83 5.10
CA ILE A 18 7.14 6.60 3.93
C ILE A 18 7.77 6.97 2.59
N LYS A 19 8.63 8.00 2.54
CA LYS A 19 9.32 8.40 1.30
C LYS A 19 10.37 7.37 0.86
N ALA A 20 11.18 6.87 1.79
CA ALA A 20 12.12 5.80 1.49
C ALA A 20 11.40 4.52 1.04
N LEU A 21 10.29 4.16 1.70
CA LEU A 21 9.47 3.02 1.31
C LEU A 21 8.84 3.20 -0.08
N GLN A 22 8.34 4.41 -0.39
CA GLN A 22 7.82 4.74 -1.70
C GLN A 22 8.90 4.62 -2.77
N ASP A 23 10.09 5.18 -2.54
CA ASP A 23 11.16 5.13 -3.52
C ASP A 23 11.60 3.67 -3.76
N ALA A 24 11.73 2.88 -2.69
CA ALA A 24 11.97 1.44 -2.81
C ALA A 24 10.85 0.71 -3.58
N SER A 25 9.59 1.10 -3.40
CA SER A 25 8.44 0.49 -4.09
C SER A 25 8.49 0.65 -5.62
N ARG A 26 9.18 1.68 -6.14
CA ARG A 26 9.32 1.93 -7.60
C ARG A 26 10.12 0.88 -8.33
N ASN A 27 10.95 0.14 -7.61
CA ASN A 27 11.84 -0.85 -8.18
C ASN A 27 11.33 -2.28 -7.99
N LEU A 28 10.10 -2.45 -7.51
CA LEU A 28 9.50 -3.76 -7.28
C LEU A 28 8.66 -4.17 -8.48
N GLN A 29 8.77 -5.45 -8.85
CA GLN A 29 7.88 -6.04 -9.83
C GLN A 29 6.59 -6.47 -9.14
N VAL A 30 5.46 -6.16 -9.76
CA VAL A 30 4.12 -6.46 -9.25
C VAL A 30 3.36 -7.24 -10.31
N ILE A 31 2.85 -8.39 -9.93
CA ILE A 31 2.05 -9.26 -10.76
C ILE A 31 0.62 -9.23 -10.20
N ALA A 32 -0.34 -8.76 -10.99
CA ALA A 32 -1.75 -8.87 -10.65
C ALA A 32 -2.17 -10.34 -10.70
N ARG A 33 -2.52 -10.91 -9.55
CA ARG A 33 -3.05 -12.29 -9.48
C ARG A 33 -4.57 -12.27 -9.63
N ASP A 34 -5.21 -11.34 -8.95
CA ASP A 34 -6.63 -11.03 -9.08
C ASP A 34 -6.85 -9.56 -8.73
N ALA A 35 -6.69 -8.68 -9.73
CA ALA A 35 -6.82 -7.24 -9.54
C ALA A 35 -8.23 -6.83 -9.11
N THR A 36 -9.26 -7.60 -9.49
CA THR A 36 -10.66 -7.30 -9.15
C THR A 36 -10.93 -7.42 -7.65
N HIS A 37 -10.25 -8.37 -7.00
CA HIS A 37 -10.30 -8.57 -5.55
C HIS A 37 -9.06 -8.02 -4.82
N GLY A 38 -8.27 -7.16 -5.47
CA GLY A 38 -7.12 -6.50 -4.86
C GLY A 38 -5.95 -7.43 -4.49
N ARG A 39 -5.79 -8.57 -5.17
CA ARG A 39 -4.71 -9.56 -4.91
C ARG A 39 -3.54 -9.37 -5.86
N TYR A 40 -2.36 -9.19 -5.29
CA TYR A 40 -1.11 -8.97 -6.01
C TYR A 40 0.00 -9.83 -5.44
N LEU A 41 0.93 -10.22 -6.31
CA LEU A 41 2.21 -10.79 -5.92
C LEU A 41 3.30 -9.76 -6.18
N VAL A 42 4.11 -9.44 -5.18
CA VAL A 42 5.17 -8.44 -5.28
C VAL A 42 6.53 -9.10 -5.07
N GLU A 43 7.42 -8.91 -6.04
CA GLU A 43 8.79 -9.43 -6.00
C GLU A 43 9.75 -8.37 -5.45
N SER A 44 10.56 -8.74 -4.45
CA SER A 44 11.50 -7.82 -3.82
C SER A 44 12.84 -7.74 -4.54
N GLY A 45 12.95 -6.86 -5.53
CA GLY A 45 14.23 -6.54 -6.20
C GLY A 45 14.73 -7.67 -7.12
N ARG A 46 15.65 -7.31 -8.02
CA ARG A 46 16.09 -8.17 -9.14
C ARG A 46 16.81 -9.47 -8.73
N ASP A 47 17.30 -9.58 -7.50
CA ASP A 47 18.21 -10.68 -7.12
C ASP A 47 17.64 -11.65 -6.06
N SER A 48 16.53 -11.33 -5.38
CA SER A 48 16.08 -12.16 -4.24
C SER A 48 15.07 -13.25 -4.61
N GLY A 49 14.43 -13.18 -5.79
CA GLY A 49 13.37 -14.11 -6.23
C GLY A 49 12.19 -14.25 -5.24
N GLN A 50 12.16 -13.41 -4.20
CA GLN A 50 11.27 -13.58 -3.07
C GLN A 50 9.98 -12.80 -3.33
N HIS A 51 8.90 -13.57 -3.32
CA HIS A 51 7.56 -13.08 -3.56
C HIS A 51 6.80 -12.86 -2.26
N TYR A 52 6.03 -11.78 -2.22
CA TYR A 52 5.18 -11.40 -1.12
C TYR A 52 3.76 -11.23 -1.64
N GLU A 53 2.81 -11.88 -0.98
CA GLU A 53 1.40 -11.72 -1.31
C GLU A 53 0.88 -10.44 -0.66
N VAL A 54 0.19 -9.64 -1.46
CA VAL A 54 -0.44 -8.40 -1.03
C VAL A 54 -1.92 -8.47 -1.34
N ALA A 55 -2.73 -8.18 -0.31
CA ALA A 55 -4.17 -8.05 -0.41
C ALA A 55 -4.55 -6.61 -0.05
N LEU A 56 -4.95 -5.82 -1.03
CA LEU A 56 -5.42 -4.45 -0.82
C LEU A 56 -6.83 -4.47 -0.22
N TYR A 57 -7.10 -3.53 0.68
CA TYR A 57 -8.45 -3.34 1.20
C TYR A 57 -9.28 -2.50 0.21
N PRO A 58 -10.49 -2.93 -0.17
CA PRO A 58 -11.31 -2.22 -1.14
C PRO A 58 -11.58 -0.77 -0.71
N GLY A 59 -11.30 0.19 -1.60
CA GLY A 59 -11.55 1.61 -1.35
C GLY A 59 -10.58 2.28 -0.37
N GLU A 60 -9.58 1.57 0.15
CA GLU A 60 -8.61 2.11 1.11
C GLU A 60 -7.21 2.22 0.49
N LEU A 61 -6.42 3.19 0.97
CA LEU A 61 -4.97 3.23 0.72
C LEU A 61 -4.23 2.33 1.72
N ALA A 62 -4.68 1.09 1.85
CA ALA A 62 -4.15 0.14 2.80
C ALA A 62 -4.26 -1.29 2.25
N GLY A 63 -3.57 -2.21 2.91
CA GLY A 63 -3.61 -3.62 2.59
C GLY A 63 -2.78 -4.46 3.54
N HIS A 64 -3.00 -5.76 3.47
CA HIS A 64 -2.21 -6.78 4.14
C HIS A 64 -1.06 -7.24 3.22
N CYS A 65 0.10 -7.53 3.81
CA CYS A 65 1.25 -8.11 3.11
C CYS A 65 1.80 -9.27 3.93
N THR A 66 2.31 -10.31 3.27
CA THR A 66 2.96 -11.44 3.96
C THR A 66 4.38 -11.15 4.44
N CYS A 67 4.92 -9.95 4.21
CA CYS A 67 6.28 -9.60 4.62
C CYS A 67 6.41 -9.48 6.14
N ARG A 68 7.63 -9.73 6.65
CA ARG A 68 7.93 -9.72 8.10
C ARG A 68 7.48 -8.42 8.78
N TRP A 69 7.65 -7.27 8.13
CA TRP A 69 7.19 -5.97 8.64
C TRP A 69 5.70 -5.96 8.95
N ALA A 70 4.89 -6.45 8.01
CA ALA A 70 3.44 -6.49 8.16
C ALA A 70 2.98 -7.53 9.20
N GLN A 71 3.70 -8.65 9.33
CA GLN A 71 3.45 -9.66 10.37
C GLN A 71 3.60 -9.09 11.79
N TYR A 72 4.51 -8.13 11.99
CA TYR A 72 4.70 -7.45 13.28
C TYR A 72 3.88 -6.17 13.43
N GLY A 73 2.77 -6.03 12.69
CA GLY A 73 1.85 -4.90 12.81
C GLY A 73 2.27 -3.65 12.05
N GLY A 74 3.31 -3.72 11.24
CA GLY A 74 3.69 -2.63 10.35
C GLY A 74 2.68 -2.43 9.22
N ILE A 75 2.33 -1.19 8.91
CA ILE A 75 1.44 -0.87 7.77
C ILE A 75 2.19 -0.17 6.66
N ASN A 76 1.61 -0.21 5.45
CA ASN A 76 2.11 0.52 4.28
C ASN A 76 3.59 0.21 3.95
N CYS A 77 3.95 -1.07 4.03
CA CYS A 77 5.27 -1.53 3.59
C CYS A 77 5.48 -1.22 2.10
N LYS A 78 6.73 -1.24 1.64
CA LYS A 78 7.07 -1.01 0.24
C LYS A 78 6.28 -1.88 -0.76
N HIS A 79 5.89 -3.10 -0.36
CA HIS A 79 5.07 -4.00 -1.19
C HIS A 79 3.63 -3.52 -1.35
N VAL A 80 3.00 -3.08 -0.25
CA VAL A 80 1.65 -2.48 -0.29
C VAL A 80 1.67 -1.22 -1.15
N LEU A 81 2.69 -0.37 -1.00
CA LEU A 81 2.83 0.83 -1.83
C LEU A 81 3.01 0.51 -3.32
N ALA A 82 3.75 -0.56 -3.64
CA ALA A 82 3.90 -1.03 -5.01
C ALA A 82 2.58 -1.54 -5.60
N ALA A 83 1.85 -2.36 -4.84
CA ALA A 83 0.54 -2.87 -5.24
C ALA A 83 -0.50 -1.74 -5.43
N LEU A 84 -0.56 -0.78 -4.51
CA LEU A 84 -1.42 0.41 -4.63
C LEU A 84 -1.13 1.18 -5.91
N ARG A 85 0.13 1.35 -6.28
CA ARG A 85 0.48 2.06 -7.53
C ARG A 85 -0.01 1.35 -8.77
N VAL A 86 0.02 0.02 -8.80
CA VAL A 86 -0.52 -0.77 -9.91
C VAL A 86 -2.04 -0.71 -9.92
N ALA A 87 -2.69 -0.86 -8.77
CA ALA A 87 -4.15 -0.81 -8.64
C ALA A 87 -4.74 0.53 -9.14
N TYR A 88 -4.03 1.63 -8.91
CA TYR A 88 -4.47 2.97 -9.32
C TYR A 88 -3.89 3.44 -10.66
N ALA A 89 -3.09 2.62 -11.34
CA ALA A 89 -2.39 3.02 -12.57
C ALA A 89 -3.35 3.46 -13.70
N GLY A 90 -4.57 2.92 -13.72
CA GLY A 90 -5.63 3.33 -14.66
C GLY A 90 -6.18 4.74 -14.38
N GLN A 91 -6.13 5.21 -13.13
CA GLN A 91 -6.58 6.54 -12.72
C GLN A 91 -5.44 7.58 -12.81
N GLY A 92 -4.20 7.14 -12.60
CA GLY A 92 -3.03 8.00 -12.69
C GLY A 92 -1.85 7.51 -11.86
N ALA A 93 -0.96 8.44 -11.53
CA ALA A 93 0.23 8.16 -10.71
C ALA A 93 0.00 8.57 -9.25
N LEU A 94 0.15 7.62 -8.33
CA LEU A 94 0.10 7.89 -6.88
C LEU A 94 1.46 8.33 -6.34
N SER A 95 1.42 9.29 -5.42
CA SER A 95 2.54 9.68 -4.54
C SER A 95 2.07 9.80 -3.10
N PHE A 96 2.76 9.12 -2.19
CA PHE A 96 2.42 8.92 -0.79
C PHE A 96 3.08 9.96 0.15
N TRP A 97 2.38 10.32 1.21
CA TRP A 97 2.74 11.35 2.18
C TRP A 97 2.35 10.94 3.61
N PRO A 98 3.14 11.32 4.63
CA PRO A 98 2.87 10.93 6.02
C PRO A 98 1.72 11.72 6.65
N THR A 99 1.40 12.90 6.10
CA THR A 99 0.41 13.83 6.64
C THR A 99 -0.46 14.39 5.53
N GLN A 100 -1.71 14.74 5.84
CA GLN A 100 -2.64 15.33 4.89
C GLN A 100 -2.11 16.65 4.31
N ASP A 101 -1.54 17.51 5.15
CA ASP A 101 -1.05 18.82 4.72
C ASP A 101 0.07 18.71 3.68
N ALA A 102 1.01 17.79 3.90
CA ALA A 102 2.07 17.52 2.92
C ALA A 102 1.52 17.03 1.57
N ALA A 103 0.44 16.24 1.58
CA ALA A 103 -0.25 15.81 0.36
C ALA A 103 -0.99 16.97 -0.32
N ARG A 104 -1.68 17.83 0.46
CA ARG A 104 -2.44 18.99 -0.06
C ARG A 104 -1.54 20.01 -0.78
N ARG A 105 -0.32 20.22 -0.28
CA ARG A 105 0.69 21.10 -0.93
C ARG A 105 1.07 20.68 -2.35
N GLN A 106 0.71 19.48 -2.80
CA GLN A 106 0.98 19.04 -4.16
C GLN A 106 0.00 19.60 -5.20
N HIS A 107 -1.07 20.29 -4.77
CA HIS A 107 -2.13 20.82 -5.65
C HIS A 107 -2.74 19.72 -6.54
N ARG A 108 -2.95 18.54 -5.95
CA ARG A 108 -3.55 17.36 -6.58
C ARG A 108 -4.70 16.84 -5.73
N GLN A 109 -5.51 15.95 -6.31
CA GLN A 109 -6.50 15.19 -5.54
C GLN A 109 -5.78 14.41 -4.43
N VAL A 110 -6.24 14.58 -3.19
CA VAL A 110 -5.71 13.87 -2.03
C VAL A 110 -6.66 12.73 -1.67
N LEU A 111 -6.13 11.51 -1.66
CA LEU A 111 -6.79 10.30 -1.19
C LEU A 111 -6.35 10.05 0.26
N PRO A 112 -7.27 10.02 1.24
CA PRO A 112 -6.95 9.67 2.62
C PRO A 112 -6.82 8.16 2.80
N GLY A 113 -5.99 7.74 3.76
CA GLY A 113 -5.81 6.35 4.17
C GLY A 113 -5.42 6.24 5.63
N GLU A 114 -5.32 5.03 6.15
CA GLU A 114 -4.92 4.80 7.54
C GLU A 114 -3.44 5.17 7.73
N ARG A 115 -3.20 6.30 8.43
CA ARG A 115 -1.86 6.86 8.69
C ARG A 115 -1.03 7.10 7.41
N LEU A 116 -1.72 7.28 6.27
CA LEU A 116 -1.13 7.50 4.96
C LEU A 116 -2.04 8.41 4.14
N PHE A 117 -1.44 9.29 3.34
CA PHE A 117 -2.15 10.08 2.35
C PHE A 117 -1.52 9.88 0.99
N ALA A 118 -2.30 9.91 -0.09
CA ALA A 118 -1.76 9.91 -1.44
C ALA A 118 -2.25 11.12 -2.23
N ALA A 119 -1.33 11.73 -2.99
CA ALA A 119 -1.64 12.66 -4.05
C ALA A 119 -1.75 11.87 -5.36
N LEU A 120 -2.90 11.96 -6.03
CA LEU A 120 -3.14 11.35 -7.33
C LEU A 120 -2.89 12.37 -8.43
N ARG A 121 -1.92 12.10 -9.31
CA ARG A 121 -1.73 12.84 -10.56
C ARG A 121 -2.51 12.13 -11.67
N PRO A 122 -3.60 12.71 -12.19
CA PRO A 122 -4.41 12.06 -13.22
C PRO A 122 -3.58 11.71 -14.45
N ARG A 123 -3.92 10.60 -15.10
CA ARG A 123 -3.40 10.27 -16.42
C ARG A 123 -3.94 11.32 -17.40
N ARG A 124 -3.06 12.02 -18.13
CA ARG A 124 -3.50 12.90 -19.23
C ARG A 124 -4.08 11.98 -20.32
N SER A 125 -5.36 12.19 -20.64
CA SER A 125 -6.05 11.60 -21.79
C SER A 125 -5.46 12.10 -23.10
#